data_AF-A0A949I697-F1
#
_entry.id   AF-A0A949I697-F1
#
_cell.length_a   1.000
_cell.length_b   1.000
_cell.length_c   1.000
_cell.angle_alpha   90.00
_cell.angle_beta   90.00
_cell.angle_gamma   90.00
#
_symmetry.space_group_name_H-M   'P 1'
#
loop_
_entity.id
_entity.type
_entity.pdbx_description
1 polymer ?
#
loop_
_entity_poly.entity_id
_entity_poly.type
_entity_poly.pdbx_seq_one_letter_code
_entity_poly.pdbx_strand_id
1 'polypeptide(L)'
;MNAPAALDRLLPTLLSAPDGVPRLREIPYNYTSFSDREIVIRLLGEKAWNLLNQLRQERRTGRSARMLYEVLGDIWVVERNPYLQDDLLDNPKRR
;
A
#
# COMPACT_ATOMS: atom_id res chain seq x y z
N MET A 1 11.26 -43.70 15.14
CA MET A 1 10.26 -42.86 15.83
C MET A 1 10.77 -41.44 15.85
N ASN A 2 10.37 -40.60 14.87
CA ASN A 2 10.71 -39.17 14.85
C ASN A 2 9.41 -38.38 15.04
N ALA A 3 9.31 -37.68 16.16
CA ALA A 3 8.12 -36.94 16.57
C ALA A 3 7.96 -35.65 15.74
N PRO A 4 6.76 -35.34 15.21
CA PRO A 4 6.46 -34.04 14.64
C PRO A 4 5.95 -33.14 15.77
N ALA A 5 6.85 -32.44 16.47
CA ALA A 5 6.45 -31.55 17.58
C ALA A 5 7.09 -30.15 17.49
N ALA A 6 7.30 -29.64 16.28
CA ALA A 6 7.90 -28.32 16.07
C ALA A 6 7.08 -27.36 15.20
N LEU A 7 6.08 -27.85 14.44
CA LEU A 7 5.33 -26.99 13.51
C LEU A 7 4.28 -26.11 14.24
N ASP A 8 3.60 -26.66 15.25
CA ASP A 8 2.57 -25.94 16.02
C ASP A 8 3.10 -24.74 16.81
N ARG A 9 4.40 -24.72 17.13
CA ARG A 9 5.02 -23.60 17.86
C ARG A 9 5.36 -22.39 16.97
N LEU A 10 5.47 -22.58 15.66
CA LEU A 10 5.83 -21.52 14.72
C LEU A 10 4.61 -20.78 14.14
N LEU A 11 3.45 -21.45 14.09
CA LEU A 11 2.19 -20.87 13.62
C LEU A 11 1.76 -19.60 14.40
N PRO A 12 1.82 -19.55 15.75
CA PRO A 12 1.41 -18.36 16.51
C PRO A 12 2.28 -17.13 16.24
N THR A 13 3.57 -17.35 15.91
CA THR A 13 4.55 -16.28 15.63
C THR A 13 4.35 -15.70 14.24
N LEU A 14 3.97 -16.52 13.25
CA LEU A 14 3.65 -16.08 11.90
C LEU A 14 2.29 -15.38 11.81
N LEU A 15 1.35 -15.76 12.68
CA LEU A 15 0.01 -15.16 12.75
C LEU A 15 -0.04 -13.90 13.64
N SER A 16 0.95 -13.72 14.52
CA SER A 16 1.12 -12.48 15.29
C SER A 16 2.02 -11.50 14.53
N ALA A 17 1.46 -10.83 13.52
CA ALA A 17 2.02 -9.56 13.08
C ALA A 17 2.03 -8.60 14.29
N PRO A 18 3.16 -7.96 14.63
CA PRO A 18 3.23 -7.13 15.82
C PRO A 18 2.45 -5.83 15.61
N ASP A 19 1.76 -5.44 16.68
CA ASP A 19 1.31 -4.09 17.05
C ASP A 19 0.21 -3.46 16.17
N GLY A 20 -1.04 -3.37 16.64
CA GLY A 20 -1.39 -2.53 17.79
C GLY A 20 -1.78 -1.15 17.26
N VAL A 21 -3.08 -0.86 17.22
CA VAL A 21 -3.77 0.22 16.48
C VAL A 21 -3.70 0.09 14.95
N PRO A 22 -4.83 -0.05 14.21
CA PRO A 22 -4.81 0.09 12.77
C PRO A 22 -4.38 1.52 12.47
N ARG A 23 -3.14 1.72 12.03
CA ARG A 23 -2.73 2.98 11.41
C ARG A 23 -3.69 3.17 10.24
N LEU A 24 -4.61 4.14 10.33
CA LEU A 24 -5.51 4.46 9.24
C LEU A 24 -4.64 4.80 8.03
N ARG A 25 -4.55 3.88 7.07
CA ARG A 25 -3.86 4.06 5.80
C ARG A 25 -4.74 4.91 4.91
N GLU A 26 -4.13 5.88 4.23
CA GLU A 26 -4.82 6.71 3.25
C GLU A 26 -4.72 6.12 1.84
N ILE A 27 -3.62 5.43 1.52
CA ILE A 27 -3.47 4.65 0.28
C ILE A 27 -4.19 3.30 0.43
N PRO A 28 -5.22 3.02 -0.38
CA PRO A 28 -5.90 1.71 -0.39
C PRO A 28 -4.94 0.59 -0.79
N TYR A 29 -5.16 -0.61 -0.23
CA TYR A 29 -4.45 -1.83 -0.62
C TYR A 29 -2.92 -1.77 -0.50
N ASN A 30 -2.39 -0.85 0.31
CA ASN A 30 -0.97 -0.81 0.62
C ASN A 30 -0.60 -1.96 1.59
N TYR A 31 -0.25 -3.10 1.01
CA TYR A 31 0.25 -4.28 1.73
C TYR A 31 1.78 -4.29 1.88
N THR A 32 2.45 -3.18 1.56
CA THR A 32 3.91 -3.09 1.63
C THR A 32 4.38 -2.49 2.96
N SER A 33 5.66 -2.70 3.29
CA SER A 33 6.30 -2.05 4.43
C SER A 33 6.46 -0.54 4.25
N PHE A 34 6.26 -0.01 3.04
CA PHE A 34 6.33 1.42 2.78
C PHE A 34 5.14 2.16 3.40
N SER A 35 5.44 3.26 4.07
CA SER A 35 4.47 4.25 4.51
C SER A 35 3.90 5.05 3.34
N ASP A 36 2.71 5.60 3.53
CA ASP A 36 2.05 6.42 2.50
C ASP A 36 2.90 7.65 2.18
N ARG A 37 3.64 8.17 3.16
CA ARG A 37 4.67 9.20 2.96
C ARG A 37 5.77 8.75 2.01
N GLU A 38 6.36 7.58 2.24
CA GLU A 38 7.45 7.07 1.41
C GLU A 38 6.98 6.80 -0.02
N ILE A 39 5.78 6.25 -0.20
CA ILE A 39 5.18 6.05 -1.52
C ILE A 39 4.98 7.40 -2.23
N VAL A 40 4.36 8.38 -1.57
CA VAL A 40 4.15 9.71 -2.16
C VAL A 40 5.46 10.39 -2.52
N ILE A 41 6.47 10.35 -1.65
CA ILE A 41 7.76 10.97 -1.92
C ILE A 41 8.46 10.28 -3.09
N ARG A 42 8.35 8.96 -3.19
CA ARG A 42 8.95 8.21 -4.29
C ARG A 42 8.27 8.49 -5.63
N LEU A 43 6.95 8.60 -5.65
CA LEU A 43 6.17 8.85 -6.88
C LEU A 43 6.18 10.31 -7.32
N LEU A 44 6.01 11.25 -6.38
CA LEU A 44 5.75 12.67 -6.68
C LEU A 44 6.81 13.63 -6.10
N GLY A 45 7.73 13.14 -5.27
CA GLY A 45 8.76 13.94 -4.61
C GLY A 45 8.31 14.60 -3.30
N GLU A 46 9.29 15.16 -2.58
CA GLU A 46 9.10 15.76 -1.25
C GLU A 46 8.20 17.00 -1.27
N LYS A 47 8.28 17.81 -2.33
CA LYS A 47 7.43 19.00 -2.49
C LYS A 47 5.94 18.64 -2.51
N ALA A 48 5.58 17.56 -3.19
CA ALA A 48 4.19 17.09 -3.27
C ALA A 48 3.69 16.61 -1.90
N TRP A 49 4.53 15.90 -1.15
CA TRP A 49 4.20 15.49 0.23
C TRP A 49 3.93 16.71 1.14
N ASN A 50 4.75 17.75 1.05
CA ASN A 50 4.55 18.96 1.84
C ASN A 50 3.24 19.69 1.47
N LEU A 51 2.93 19.78 0.17
CA LEU A 51 1.67 20.34 -0.31
C LEU A 51 0.47 19.53 0.18
N LEU A 52 0.53 18.20 0.13
CA LEU A 52 -0.54 17.33 0.63
C LEU A 52 -0.78 17.52 2.13
N ASN A 53 0.29 17.70 2.93
CA ASN A 53 0.16 18.01 4.35
C ASN A 53 -0.51 19.35 4.60
N GLN A 54 -0.19 20.38 3.81
CA GLN A 54 -0.87 21.68 3.89
C GLN A 54 -2.36 21.55 3.57
N LEU A 55 -2.69 20.90 2.44
CA LEU A 55 -4.07 20.66 2.03
C LEU A 55 -4.85 19.80 3.04
N ARG A 56 -4.17 18.89 3.75
CA ARG A 56 -4.78 18.07 4.81
C ARG A 56 -5.23 18.93 5.99
N GLN A 57 -4.53 20.02 6.30
CA GLN A 57 -4.91 20.96 7.37
C GLN A 57 -6.13 21.80 6.98
N GLU A 58 -6.32 22.09 5.69
CA GLU A 58 -7.45 22.86 5.17
C GLU A 58 -8.73 22.02 4.91
N ARG A 59 -8.67 20.71 5.20
CA ARG A 59 -9.66 19.73 4.80
C ARG A 59 -11.01 19.90 5.52
N ARG A 60 -12.08 20.13 4.74
CA ARG A 60 -13.48 20.06 5.23
C ARG A 60 -14.10 18.66 5.16
N THR A 61 -14.02 17.98 4.01
CA THR A 61 -14.68 16.67 3.77
C THR A 61 -13.71 15.51 3.53
N GLY A 62 -12.57 15.76 2.89
CA GLY A 62 -11.54 14.75 2.60
C GLY A 62 -11.79 13.83 1.41
N ARG A 63 -12.84 14.09 0.62
CA ARG A 63 -13.18 13.29 -0.57
C ARG A 63 -12.09 13.36 -1.65
N SER A 64 -11.58 14.56 -1.94
CA SER A 64 -10.52 14.76 -2.94
C SER A 64 -9.20 14.10 -2.53
N ALA A 65 -8.84 14.17 -1.24
CA ALA A 65 -7.67 13.48 -0.72
C ALA A 65 -7.80 11.97 -0.91
N ARG A 66 -8.97 11.38 -0.63
CA ARG A 66 -9.22 9.95 -0.86
C ARG A 66 -9.04 9.55 -2.32
N MET A 67 -9.62 10.31 -3.26
CA MET A 67 -9.45 10.05 -4.69
C MET A 67 -7.99 10.13 -5.13
N LEU A 68 -7.23 11.08 -4.59
CA LEU A 68 -5.80 11.20 -4.89
C LEU A 68 -5.02 9.99 -4.39
N TYR A 69 -5.28 9.52 -3.17
CA TYR A 69 -4.59 8.34 -2.64
C TYR A 69 -5.03 7.02 -3.31
N GLU A 70 -6.26 6.93 -3.81
CA GLU A 70 -6.72 5.82 -4.67
C GLU A 70 -5.85 5.74 -5.94
N VAL A 71 -5.71 6.85 -6.67
CA VAL A 71 -4.89 6.91 -7.89
C VAL A 71 -3.41 6.64 -7.61
N LEU A 72 -2.87 7.17 -6.51
CA LEU A 72 -1.48 6.88 -6.11
C LEU A 72 -1.27 5.40 -5.74
N GLY A 73 -2.28 4.76 -5.15
CA GLY A 73 -2.28 3.33 -4.89
C GLY A 73 -2.23 2.53 -6.20
N ASP A 74 -3.06 2.88 -7.18
CA ASP A 74 -3.09 2.22 -8.48
C ASP A 74 -1.74 2.32 -9.20
N ILE A 75 -1.15 3.53 -9.25
CA ILE A 75 0.18 3.75 -9.83
C ILE A 75 1.24 2.90 -9.13
N TRP A 76 1.20 2.87 -7.79
CA TRP A 76 2.16 2.10 -7.00
C TRP A 76 2.07 0.59 -7.26
N VAL A 77 0.85 0.06 -7.41
CA VAL A 77 0.62 -1.36 -7.74
C VAL A 77 1.22 -1.69 -9.10
N VAL A 78 1.03 -0.82 -10.10
CA VAL A 78 1.58 -1.01 -11.45
C VAL A 78 3.12 -0.98 -11.43
N GLU A 79 3.75 -0.01 -10.74
CA GLU A 79 5.22 0.07 -10.69
C GLU A 79 5.85 -1.15 -9.99
N ARG A 80 5.15 -1.74 -9.02
CA ARG A 80 5.68 -2.83 -8.19
C ARG A 80 5.37 -4.23 -8.72
N ASN A 81 4.40 -4.37 -9.61
CA ASN A 81 4.05 -5.66 -10.19
C ASN A 81 4.51 -5.73 -11.66
N PRO A 82 5.74 -6.22 -11.94
CA PRO A 82 6.27 -6.28 -13.30
C PRO A 82 5.40 -7.12 -14.26
N TYR A 83 4.63 -8.07 -13.73
CA TYR A 83 3.73 -8.92 -14.52
C TYR A 83 2.41 -8.24 -14.90
N LEU A 84 2.07 -7.10 -14.27
CA LEU A 84 0.83 -6.38 -14.56
C LEU A 84 0.89 -5.66 -15.92
N GLN A 85 2.10 -5.25 -16.32
CA GLN A 85 2.36 -4.71 -17.65
C GLN A 85 2.19 -5.80 -18.72
N ASP A 86 2.69 -7.00 -18.45
CA ASP A 86 2.62 -8.16 -19.36
C ASP A 86 1.18 -8.68 -19.47
N ASP A 87 0.44 -8.76 -18.36
CA ASP A 87 -1.00 -9.11 -18.36
C ASP A 87 -1.87 -8.15 -19.20
N LEU A 88 -1.50 -6.86 -19.26
CA LEU A 88 -2.18 -5.87 -20.11
C LEU A 88 -1.85 -6.05 -21.59
N LEU A 89 -0.67 -6.57 -21.93
CA LEU A 89 -0.25 -6.86 -23.30
C LEU A 89 -0.85 -8.17 -23.82
N ASP A 90 -1.00 -9.18 -22.96
CA ASP A 90 -1.52 -10.50 -23.34
C ASP A 90 -3.06 -10.55 -23.50
N ASN A 91 -3.79 -9.51 -23.07
CA ASN A 91 -5.26 -9.46 -23.17
C ASN A 91 -5.79 -8.24 -23.96
N PRO A 92 -5.93 -8.34 -25.30
CA PRO A 92 -6.45 -7.25 -26.14
C PRO A 92 -7.93 -6.86 -25.89
N LYS A 93 -8.63 -7.53 -24.96
CA LYS A 93 -10.03 -7.23 -24.60
C LYS A 93 -10.21 -6.13 -23.53
N ARG A 94 -9.12 -5.58 -22.98
CA ARG A 94 -9.17 -4.49 -21.97
C ARG A 94 -8.70 -3.13 -22.50
N ARG A 95 -8.73 -2.93 -23.82
CA ARG A 95 -8.44 -1.64 -24.45
C ARG A 95 -9.72 -0.82 -24.64
#